data_AF-A0A378MZ58-F1
#
_entry.id   AF-A0A378MZ58-F1
#
_cell.length_a   1.000
_cell.length_b   1.000
_cell.length_c   1.000
_cell.angle_alpha   90.00
_cell.angle_beta   90.00
_cell.angle_gamma   90.00
#
_symmetry.space_group_name_H-M   'P 1'
#
loop_
_entity.id
_entity.type
_entity.pdbx_description
1 polymer ?
#
loop_
_entity_poly.entity_id
_entity_poly.type
_entity_poly.pdbx_seq_one_letter_code
_entity_poly.pdbx_strand_id
1 'polypeptide(L)' 'MGANAVVGVSMEYQSMGGDKGMFIVVATGTAVVIR' A
#
# COMPACT_ATOMS: atom_id res chain seq x y z
N MET A 1 3.76 9.45 -13.99
CA MET A 1 2.30 9.30 -14.21
C MET A 1 1.54 10.62 -14.21
N GLY A 2 2.00 11.72 -13.58
CA GLY A 2 1.26 12.99 -13.61
C GLY A 2 -0.08 12.96 -12.84
N ALA A 3 -0.30 11.94 -12.02
CA ALA A 3 -1.49 11.76 -11.19
C ALA A 3 -1.54 12.77 -10.03
N ASN A 4 -2.74 13.22 -9.67
CA ASN A 4 -2.99 14.10 -8.51
C ASN A 4 -3.73 13.40 -7.37
N ALA A 5 -4.15 12.15 -7.56
CA ALA A 5 -4.76 11.34 -6.53
C ALA A 5 -4.47 9.85 -6.73
N VAL A 6 -4.68 9.07 -5.66
CA VAL A 6 -4.67 7.60 -5.69
C VAL A 6 -5.98 7.11 -5.09
N VAL A 7 -6.70 6.29 -5.83
CA VAL A 7 -8.00 5.75 -5.42
C VAL A 7 -7.94 4.24 -5.25
N GLY A 8 -8.89 3.70 -4.48
CA GLY A 8 -8.97 2.26 -4.22
C GLY A 8 -7.75 1.75 -3.45
N VAL A 9 -7.26 2.52 -2.48
CA VAL A 9 -6.09 2.13 -1.68
C VAL A 9 -6.45 0.97 -0.77
N SER A 10 -5.70 -0.12 -0.87
CA SER A 10 -5.75 -1.26 0.05
C SER A 10 -4.42 -1.40 0.79
N MET A 11 -4.50 -1.92 2.00
CA MET A 11 -3.34 -2.19 2.85
C MET A 11 -3.33 -3.67 3.21
N GLU A 12 -2.18 -4.29 2.99
CA GLU A 12 -1.93 -5.65 3.40
C GLU A 12 -0.85 -5.65 4.49
N TYR A 13 -1.11 -6.43 5.54
CA TYR A 13 -0.25 -6.55 6.70
C TYR A 13 0.27 -7.97 6.76
N GLN A 14 1.60 -8.12 6.79
CA GLN A 14 2.23 -9.41 6.91
C GLN A 14 3.27 -9.36 8.02
N SER A 15 3.04 -10.16 9.06
CA SER A 15 4.06 -10.48 10.06
C SER A 15 4.91 -11.63 9.54
N MET A 16 6.20 -11.41 9.34
CA MET A 16 7.10 -12.45 8.83
C MET A 16 8.05 -12.92 9.94
N GLY A 17 7.91 -14.19 10.34
CA GLY A 17 8.90 -14.94 11.13
C GLY A 17 8.61 -15.01 12.64
N GLY A 18 8.43 -16.24 13.15
CA GLY A 18 8.06 -16.58 14.53
C GLY A 18 9.11 -16.34 15.62
N ASP A 19 10.06 -15.41 15.45
CA ASP A 19 11.03 -15.04 16.52
C ASP A 19 11.71 -13.67 16.36
N LYS A 20 11.52 -12.95 15.24
CA LYS A 20 12.08 -11.59 15.05
C LYS A 20 11.04 -10.72 14.35
N GLY A 21 10.51 -9.76 15.10
CA GLY A 21 9.32 -8.94 14.81
C GLY A 21 9.46 -8.01 13.61
N MET A 22 9.52 -8.57 12.41
CA MET A 22 9.41 -7.83 11.17
C MET A 22 7.94 -7.73 10.78
N PHE A 23 7.45 -6.50 10.71
CA PHE A 23 6.09 -6.18 10.29
C PHE A 23 6.13 -5.43 8.97
N ILE A 24 5.58 -6.06 7.93
CA ILE A 24 5.53 -5.51 6.59
C ILE A 24 4.15 -4.93 6.36
N VAL A 25 4.12 -3.71 5.83
CA VAL A 25 2.90 -3.06 5.37
C VAL A 25 3.06 -2.76 3.89
N VAL A 26 2.18 -3.32 3.07
CA VAL A 26 2.12 -3.08 1.63
C VAL A 26 0.87 -2.29 1.32
N ALA A 27 1.03 -1.12 0.72
CA ALA A 27 -0.09 -0.32 0.22
C ALA A 27 -0.14 -0.41 -1.31
N THR A 28 -1.32 -0.70 -1.85
CA THR A 28 -1.56 -0.72 -3.30
C THR A 28 -2.76 0.15 -3.65
N GLY A 29 -2.76 0.72 -4.85
CA GLY A 29 -3.85 1.59 -5.32
C GLY A 29 -3.66 2.08 -6.75
N THR A 30 -4.68 2.74 -7.30
CA THR A 30 -4.70 3.22 -8.68
C THR A 30 -4.43 4.71 -8.74
N ALA A 31 -3.36 5.12 -9.41
CA ALA A 31 -3.02 6.53 -9.63
C ALA A 31 -3.93 7.14 -10.70
N VAL A 32 -4.56 8.28 -10.40
CA VAL A 32 -5.54 8.96 -11.27
C VAL A 32 -5.31 10.47 -11.35
N VAL A 33 -5.83 11.10 -12.40
CA VAL A 33 -5.94 12.57 -12.52
C VAL A 33 -7.41 12.95 -12.43
N ILE A 34 -7.77 13.72 -11.41
CA ILE A 34 -9.11 14.27 -11.22
C ILE A 34 -9.12 15.71 -11.74
N ARG A 35 -10.17 16.08 -12.48
CA ARG A 35 -10.34 17.41 -13.10
C ARG A 35 -11.45 18.19 -12.43
#